data_AF-A0A9D7TX24-F1
#
_entry.id   AF-A0A9D7TX24-F1
#
_cell.length_a   1.000
_cell.length_b   1.000
_cell.length_c   1.000
_cell.angle_alpha   90.00
_cell.angle_beta   90.00
_cell.angle_gamma   90.00
#
_symmetry.space_group_name_H-M   'P 1'
#
loop_
_entity.id
_entity.type
_entity.pdbx_description
1 polymer ?
#
loop_
_entity_poly.entity_id
_entity_poly.type
_entity_poly.pdbx_seq_one_letter_code
_entity_poly.pdbx_strand_id
1 'polypeptide(L)'
;MSNKRPNILFVSHDVNRAGAQLFLLNVMNDLKSKGYGVVLLAIDVWGTLKSEFESNFPTFYLNKPEHINNWSILKRKKHQNAIDELASKFQFDLIYVNTIASVGILEKLKNTFAKPIISHIHELSYSIAQFGQPDSLENLFTFSDKVIACSQAVADNLLQYKKSDNLTVIHSFVDNKDIIDRQARCNNNYIKENMD
;
A
#
# COMPACT_ATOMS: atom_id res chain seq x y z
N MET A 1 -5.64 -20.96 25.18
CA MET A 1 -5.99 -20.52 23.80
C MET A 1 -4.78 -19.76 23.27
N SER A 2 -4.12 -20.21 22.19
CA SER A 2 -3.07 -19.39 21.59
C SER A 2 -3.73 -18.16 20.98
N ASN A 3 -3.28 -16.96 21.36
CA ASN A 3 -3.74 -15.74 20.71
C ASN A 3 -3.24 -15.76 19.27
N LYS A 4 -4.14 -16.05 18.33
CA LYS A 4 -3.87 -15.98 16.90
C LYS A 4 -3.47 -14.53 16.57
N ARG A 5 -2.36 -14.36 15.84
CA ARG A 5 -1.94 -13.03 15.38
C ARG A 5 -2.96 -12.45 14.39
N PRO A 6 -3.14 -11.11 14.36
CA PRO A 6 -4.05 -10.46 13.43
C PRO A 6 -3.75 -10.74 11.95
N ASN A 7 -4.81 -10.75 11.14
CA ASN A 7 -4.76 -10.73 9.69
C ASN A 7 -4.93 -9.28 9.18
N ILE A 8 -4.00 -8.83 8.35
CA ILE A 8 -3.92 -7.45 7.88
C ILE A 8 -4.06 -7.41 6.36
N LEU A 9 -4.99 -6.59 5.88
CA LEU A 9 -5.06 -6.22 4.47
C LEU A 9 -4.21 -4.98 4.24
N PHE A 10 -3.15 -5.11 3.46
CA PHE A 10 -2.35 -3.99 2.97
C PHE A 10 -2.91 -3.50 1.65
N VAL A 11 -2.94 -2.18 1.48
CA VAL A 11 -3.39 -1.52 0.24
C VAL A 11 -2.25 -0.68 -0.31
N SER A 12 -1.97 -0.82 -1.59
CA SER A 12 -1.00 -0.01 -2.34
C SER A 12 -1.65 0.57 -3.60
N HIS A 13 -1.19 1.74 -4.04
CA HIS A 13 -1.68 2.33 -5.28
C HIS A 13 -1.21 1.52 -6.49
N ASP A 14 0.07 1.16 -6.51
CA ASP A 14 0.67 0.34 -7.55
C ASP A 14 1.72 -0.60 -6.94
N VAL A 15 2.42 -1.35 -7.79
CA VAL A 15 3.52 -2.24 -7.41
C VAL A 15 4.85 -1.79 -8.01
N ASN A 16 5.03 -0.47 -8.19
CA ASN A 16 6.28 0.08 -8.71
C ASN A 16 7.38 0.10 -7.64
N ARG A 17 8.65 0.10 -8.07
CA ARG A 17 9.79 0.20 -7.17
C ARG A 17 10.08 1.66 -6.80
N ALA A 18 9.25 2.21 -5.92
CA ALA A 18 9.46 3.51 -5.30
C ALA A 18 9.52 3.41 -3.76
N GLY A 19 9.87 4.52 -3.11
CA GLY A 19 10.18 4.54 -1.67
C GLY A 19 9.04 4.00 -0.78
N ALA A 20 7.80 4.41 -1.05
CA ALA A 20 6.63 3.97 -0.27
C ALA A 20 6.33 2.47 -0.47
N GLN A 21 6.50 1.94 -1.68
CA GLN A 21 6.26 0.54 -2.01
C GLN A 21 7.36 -0.37 -1.46
N LEU A 22 8.62 0.07 -1.48
CA LEU A 22 9.72 -0.65 -0.84
C LEU A 22 9.55 -0.70 0.68
N PHE A 23 9.14 0.42 1.29
CA PHE A 23 8.78 0.46 2.71
C PHE A 23 7.64 -0.51 3.02
N LEU A 24 6.56 -0.49 2.23
CA LEU A 24 5.43 -1.40 2.39
C LEU A 24 5.86 -2.87 2.32
N LEU A 25 6.69 -3.23 1.33
CA LEU A 25 7.23 -4.58 1.17
C LEU A 25 8.03 -5.02 2.40
N ASN A 26 8.88 -4.13 2.95
CA ASN A 26 9.66 -4.42 4.15
C ASN A 26 8.79 -4.63 5.38
N VAL A 27 7.78 -3.77 5.60
CA VAL A 27 6.81 -3.91 6.70
C VAL A 27 6.04 -5.22 6.59
N MET A 28 5.56 -5.55 5.40
CA MET A 28 4.81 -6.78 5.13
C MET A 28 5.66 -8.03 5.40
N ASN A 29 6.93 -8.04 4.97
CA ASN A 29 7.86 -9.13 5.24
C ASN A 29 8.14 -9.30 6.73
N ASP A 30 8.43 -8.21 7.44
CA ASP A 30 8.68 -8.22 8.89
C ASP A 30 7.48 -8.77 9.67
N LEU A 31 6.26 -8.28 9.36
CA LEU A 31 5.04 -8.75 10.03
C LEU A 31 4.73 -10.21 9.71
N LYS A 32 4.89 -10.64 8.45
CA LYS A 32 4.74 -12.06 8.08
C LYS A 32 5.74 -12.93 8.85
N SER A 33 6.99 -12.50 9.00
CA SER A 33 8.01 -13.24 9.78
C SER A 33 7.64 -13.38 11.27
N LYS A 34 6.88 -12.43 11.81
CA LYS A 34 6.34 -12.44 13.18
C LYS A 34 5.01 -13.20 13.31
N GLY A 35 4.56 -13.85 12.24
CA GLY A 35 3.38 -14.71 12.22
C GLY A 35 2.06 -13.99 11.97
N TYR A 36 2.06 -12.74 11.53
CA TYR A 36 0.84 -12.03 11.13
C TYR A 36 0.35 -12.54 9.77
N GLY A 37 -0.97 -12.56 9.58
CA GLY A 37 -1.55 -12.77 8.25
C GLY A 37 -1.38 -11.50 7.41
N VAL A 38 -0.84 -11.63 6.20
CA VAL A 38 -0.53 -10.50 5.33
C VAL A 38 -1.09 -10.78 3.94
N VAL A 39 -1.96 -9.88 3.46
CA VAL A 39 -2.56 -9.91 2.12
C VAL A 39 -2.42 -8.54 1.49
N LEU A 40 -2.15 -8.48 0.17
CA LEU A 40 -2.03 -7.23 -0.57
C LEU A 40 -3.22 -7.03 -1.51
N LEU A 41 -3.78 -5.83 -1.51
CA LEU A 41 -4.60 -5.27 -2.58
C LEU A 41 -3.85 -4.11 -3.22
N ALA A 42 -3.41 -4.26 -4.46
CA ALA A 42 -2.91 -3.15 -5.25
C ALA A 42 -4.04 -2.56 -6.12
N ILE A 43 -4.13 -1.23 -6.23
CA ILE A 43 -5.12 -0.59 -7.10
C ILE A 43 -4.75 -0.88 -8.55
N ASP A 44 -3.49 -0.63 -8.93
CA ASP A 44 -2.95 -0.91 -10.25
C ASP A 44 -1.91 -2.04 -10.24
N VAL A 45 -1.90 -2.82 -11.32
CA VAL A 45 -0.97 -3.95 -11.51
C VAL A 45 0.42 -3.52 -11.97
N TRP A 46 0.58 -2.27 -12.38
CA TRP A 46 1.82 -1.80 -13.00
C TRP A 46 2.94 -1.66 -11.96
N GLY A 47 4.15 -2.09 -12.34
CA GLY A 47 5.36 -1.84 -11.57
C GLY A 47 6.32 -3.04 -11.47
N THR A 48 7.56 -2.75 -11.11
CA THR A 48 8.67 -3.72 -11.11
C THR A 48 8.71 -4.63 -9.88
N LEU A 49 7.98 -4.34 -8.80
CA LEU A 49 7.90 -5.19 -7.59
C LEU A 49 6.78 -6.23 -7.66
N LYS A 50 6.07 -6.34 -8.80
CA LYS A 50 4.95 -7.27 -8.99
C LYS A 50 5.32 -8.71 -8.60
N SER A 51 6.46 -9.19 -9.10
CA SER A 51 6.88 -10.57 -8.87
C SER A 51 7.24 -10.81 -7.41
N GLU A 52 7.86 -9.84 -6.75
CA GLU A 52 8.22 -9.90 -5.34
C GLU A 52 6.97 -9.93 -4.45
N PHE A 53 5.94 -9.14 -4.77
CA PHE A 53 4.69 -9.19 -4.00
C PHE A 53 3.96 -10.52 -4.19
N GLU A 54 3.77 -10.98 -5.43
CA GLU A 54 3.02 -12.22 -5.72
C GLU A 54 3.71 -13.49 -5.23
N SER A 55 5.04 -13.51 -5.21
CA SER A 55 5.80 -14.66 -4.68
C SER A 55 5.76 -14.75 -3.15
N ASN A 56 5.58 -13.61 -2.46
CA ASN A 56 5.63 -13.55 -1.01
C ASN A 56 4.25 -13.46 -0.34
N PHE A 57 3.23 -12.96 -1.02
CA PHE A 57 1.92 -12.69 -0.42
C PHE A 57 0.77 -13.05 -1.37
N PRO A 58 -0.41 -13.43 -0.83
CA PRO A 58 -1.64 -13.36 -1.60
C PRO A 58 -1.87 -11.92 -2.06
N THR A 59 -1.85 -11.70 -3.38
CA THR A 59 -1.97 -10.36 -3.98
C THR A 59 -3.16 -10.29 -4.92
N PHE A 60 -3.93 -9.21 -4.80
CA PHE A 60 -5.11 -8.91 -5.59
C PHE A 60 -4.95 -7.54 -6.25
N TYR A 61 -5.55 -7.36 -7.43
CA TYR A 61 -5.52 -6.11 -8.18
C TYR A 61 -6.92 -5.60 -8.43
N LEU A 62 -7.18 -4.33 -8.12
CA LEU A 62 -8.47 -3.69 -8.37
C LEU A 62 -8.68 -3.49 -9.87
N ASN A 63 -7.70 -2.89 -10.54
CA ASN A 63 -7.69 -2.65 -11.98
C ASN A 63 -6.88 -3.77 -12.65
N LYS A 64 -7.59 -4.81 -13.11
CA LYS A 64 -6.99 -5.82 -13.98
C LYS A 64 -7.05 -5.31 -15.43
N PRO A 65 -5.96 -5.38 -16.22
CA PRO A 65 -6.07 -5.12 -17.65
C PRO A 65 -7.05 -6.14 -18.23
N GLU A 66 -8.19 -5.67 -18.74
CA GLU A 66 -9.15 -6.54 -19.40
C GLU A 66 -8.50 -7.06 -20.68
N HIS A 67 -8.29 -8.38 -20.78
CA HIS A 67 -8.12 -9.00 -22.08
C HIS A 67 -9.48 -8.93 -22.78
N ILE A 68 -9.65 -7.94 -23.67
CA ILE A 68 -10.82 -7.83 -24.53
C ILE A 68 -10.80 -9.00 -25.52
N ASN A 69 -11.38 -10.13 -25.11
CA ASN A 69 -11.82 -11.13 -26.05
C ASN A 69 -13.24 -10.75 -26.47
N ASN A 70 -13.42 -10.41 -27.75
CA ASN A 70 -14.70 -9.98 -28.34
C ASN A 70 -15.86 -11.00 -28.17
N TRP A 71 -15.60 -12.19 -27.64
CA TRP A 71 -16.60 -13.24 -27.37
C TRP A 71 -17.32 -13.12 -26.01
N SER A 72 -16.77 -12.37 -25.04
CA SER A 72 -17.32 -12.34 -23.66
C SER A 72 -18.47 -11.34 -23.43
N ILE A 73 -18.89 -10.57 -24.44
CA ILE A 73 -19.99 -9.62 -24.32
C ILE A 73 -21.32 -10.32 -23.95
N LEU A 74 -21.48 -11.60 -24.30
CA LEU A 74 -22.67 -12.41 -23.96
C LEU A 74 -22.67 -13.01 -22.55
N LYS A 75 -21.58 -12.91 -21.78
CA LYS A 75 -21.55 -13.36 -20.38
C LYS A 75 -21.10 -12.22 -19.48
N ARG A 76 -21.98 -11.22 -19.30
CA ARG A 76 -21.92 -10.29 -18.17
C ARG A 76 -22.22 -11.04 -16.86
N LYS A 77 -21.37 -12.01 -16.50
CA LYS A 77 -21.26 -12.41 -15.09
C LYS A 77 -20.80 -11.15 -14.37
N LYS A 78 -21.54 -10.74 -13.34
CA LYS A 78 -21.21 -9.64 -12.44
C LYS A 78 -19.73 -9.81 -12.07
N HIS A 79 -18.83 -9.04 -12.69
CA HIS A 79 -17.40 -9.16 -12.43
C HIS A 79 -17.25 -8.88 -10.94
N GLN A 80 -16.90 -9.91 -10.18
CA GLN A 80 -16.69 -9.75 -8.75
C GLN A 80 -15.46 -8.85 -8.61
N ASN A 81 -15.67 -7.65 -8.06
CA ASN A 81 -14.59 -6.71 -7.86
C ASN A 81 -13.60 -7.35 -6.87
N ALA A 82 -12.30 -7.11 -7.03
CA ALA A 82 -11.25 -7.71 -6.19
C ALA A 82 -11.50 -7.56 -4.68
N ILE A 83 -12.15 -6.47 -4.26
CA ILE A 83 -12.54 -6.24 -2.86
C ILE A 83 -13.59 -7.26 -2.37
N ASP A 84 -14.58 -7.60 -3.21
CA ASP A 84 -15.60 -8.59 -2.87
C ASP A 84 -14.99 -10.00 -2.85
N GLU A 85 -14.06 -10.28 -3.75
CA GLU A 85 -13.30 -11.54 -3.77
C GLU A 85 -12.49 -11.69 -2.48
N LEU A 86 -11.79 -10.64 -2.06
CA LEU A 86 -11.06 -10.58 -0.79
C LEU A 86 -11.98 -10.84 0.40
N ALA A 87 -13.14 -10.18 0.45
CA ALA A 87 -14.12 -10.35 1.53
C ALA A 87 -14.66 -11.79 1.63
N SER A 88 -14.77 -12.50 0.50
CA SER A 88 -15.19 -13.91 0.50
C SER A 88 -14.10 -14.89 0.94
N LYS A 89 -12.83 -14.53 0.76
CA LYS A 89 -11.68 -15.44 0.98
C LYS A 89 -10.96 -15.23 2.31
N PHE A 90 -11.01 -14.01 2.84
CA PHE A 90 -10.20 -13.61 3.99
C PHE A 90 -11.06 -12.94 5.06
N GLN A 91 -10.64 -13.11 6.31
CA GLN A 91 -11.13 -12.35 7.46
C GLN A 91 -9.99 -11.47 7.94
N PHE A 92 -10.20 -10.17 7.92
CA PHE A 92 -9.22 -9.17 8.33
C PHE A 92 -9.59 -8.57 9.68
N ASP A 93 -8.57 -8.20 10.45
CA ASP A 93 -8.68 -7.51 11.72
C ASP A 93 -8.32 -6.02 11.57
N LEU A 94 -7.54 -5.70 10.54
CA LEU A 94 -7.01 -4.36 10.27
C LEU A 94 -6.82 -4.17 8.77
N ILE A 95 -7.05 -2.95 8.30
CA ILE A 95 -6.68 -2.50 6.96
C ILE A 95 -5.58 -1.45 7.10
N TYR A 96 -4.50 -1.63 6.37
CA TYR A 96 -3.37 -0.71 6.31
C TYR A 96 -3.25 -0.15 4.90
N VAL A 97 -3.49 1.15 4.76
CA VAL A 97 -3.49 1.83 3.47
C VAL A 97 -2.22 2.64 3.32
N ASN A 98 -1.43 2.29 2.31
CA ASN A 98 -0.21 3.00 1.97
C ASN A 98 -0.50 4.09 0.95
N THR A 99 0.19 5.22 1.02
CA THR A 99 0.15 6.35 0.08
C THR A 99 -1.18 7.10 0.03
N ILE A 100 -1.11 8.41 -0.24
CA ILE A 100 -2.32 9.21 -0.49
C ILE A 100 -3.08 8.74 -1.74
N ALA A 101 -2.38 8.20 -2.73
CA ALA A 101 -3.00 7.77 -3.98
C ALA A 101 -3.97 6.58 -3.79
N SER A 102 -3.89 5.87 -2.66
CA SER A 102 -4.81 4.77 -2.35
C SER A 102 -6.09 5.20 -1.62
N VAL A 103 -6.21 6.46 -1.21
CA VAL A 103 -7.31 6.86 -0.31
C VAL A 103 -8.67 6.98 -1.01
N GLY A 104 -8.68 6.98 -2.35
CA GLY A 104 -9.91 6.99 -3.15
C GLY A 104 -10.81 5.77 -2.93
N ILE A 105 -10.28 4.68 -2.35
CA ILE A 105 -11.07 3.46 -2.09
C ILE A 105 -11.44 3.26 -0.61
N LEU A 106 -11.13 4.22 0.28
CA LEU A 106 -11.34 4.05 1.73
C LEU A 106 -12.79 3.81 2.10
N GLU A 107 -13.72 4.57 1.52
CA GLU A 107 -15.15 4.39 1.77
C GLU A 107 -15.59 2.95 1.47
N LYS A 108 -15.18 2.44 0.31
CA LYS A 108 -15.49 1.07 -0.10
C LYS A 108 -14.88 0.04 0.85
N LEU A 109 -13.63 0.22 1.25
CA LEU A 109 -12.98 -0.66 2.22
C LEU A 109 -13.70 -0.65 3.58
N LYS A 110 -14.08 0.53 4.06
CA LYS A 110 -14.81 0.70 5.32
C LYS A 110 -16.17 0.00 5.27
N ASN A 111 -16.92 0.19 4.18
CA ASN A 111 -18.24 -0.39 3.99
C ASN A 111 -18.20 -1.91 3.78
N THR A 112 -17.19 -2.44 3.09
CA THR A 112 -17.09 -3.89 2.82
C THR A 112 -16.62 -4.67 4.04
N PHE A 113 -15.58 -4.20 4.73
CA PHE A 113 -14.94 -4.98 5.78
C PHE A 113 -15.37 -4.59 7.20
N ALA A 114 -15.83 -3.35 7.40
CA ALA A 114 -16.16 -2.79 8.72
C ALA A 114 -15.03 -2.98 9.74
N LYS A 115 -13.78 -2.77 9.32
CA LYS A 115 -12.58 -2.89 10.16
C LYS A 115 -11.88 -1.54 10.38
N PRO A 116 -11.04 -1.43 11.42
CA PRO A 116 -10.16 -0.29 11.57
C PRO A 116 -9.26 -0.10 10.34
N ILE A 117 -9.09 1.15 9.92
CA ILE A 117 -8.27 1.58 8.81
C ILE A 117 -7.17 2.49 9.36
N ILE A 118 -5.92 2.12 9.08
CA ILE A 118 -4.74 2.96 9.30
C ILE A 118 -4.22 3.40 7.94
N SER A 119 -4.13 4.70 7.71
CA SER A 119 -3.57 5.26 6.47
C SER A 119 -2.19 5.85 6.74
N HIS A 120 -1.15 5.32 6.10
CA HIS A 120 0.22 5.82 6.20
C HIS A 120 0.59 6.62 4.94
N ILE A 121 0.75 7.92 5.12
CA ILE A 121 0.99 8.90 4.05
C ILE A 121 2.48 9.22 3.96
N HIS A 122 3.00 9.12 2.74
CA HIS A 122 4.41 9.36 2.42
C HIS A 122 4.61 10.64 1.60
N GLU A 123 3.52 11.24 1.13
CA GLU A 123 3.49 12.33 0.16
C GLU A 123 3.31 13.72 0.78
N LEU A 124 3.91 14.73 0.14
CA LEU A 124 3.69 16.16 0.41
C LEU A 124 2.69 16.76 -0.60
N SER A 125 2.27 18.02 -0.38
CA SER A 125 1.19 18.69 -1.14
C SER A 125 1.35 18.66 -2.66
N TYR A 126 2.58 18.75 -3.20
CA TYR A 126 2.81 18.61 -4.64
C TYR A 126 2.38 17.23 -5.17
N SER A 127 2.80 16.17 -4.49
CA SER A 127 2.43 14.79 -4.84
C SER A 127 0.95 14.52 -4.57
N ILE A 128 0.36 15.15 -3.55
CA ILE A 128 -1.10 15.08 -3.31
C ILE A 128 -1.87 15.74 -4.46
N ALA A 129 -1.42 16.90 -4.96
CA ALA A 129 -2.07 17.56 -6.09
C ALA A 129 -1.91 16.78 -7.41
N GLN A 130 -0.81 16.04 -7.55
CA GLN A 130 -0.51 15.25 -8.75
C GLN A 130 -1.19 13.88 -8.77
N PHE A 131 -1.29 13.21 -7.62
CA PHE A 131 -1.74 11.82 -7.52
C PHE A 131 -3.02 11.63 -6.70
N GLY A 132 -3.45 12.67 -5.97
CA GLY A 132 -4.71 12.67 -5.25
C GLY A 132 -5.89 12.98 -6.16
N GLN A 133 -6.97 12.24 -5.97
CA GLN A 133 -8.30 12.68 -6.37
C GLN A 133 -8.69 13.97 -5.62
N PRO A 134 -9.59 14.82 -6.17
CA PRO A 134 -10.01 16.06 -5.52
C PRO A 134 -10.42 15.90 -4.05
N ASP A 135 -11.09 14.79 -3.73
CA ASP A 135 -11.62 14.50 -2.39
C ASP A 135 -10.69 13.65 -1.52
N SER A 136 -9.43 13.44 -1.93
CA SER A 136 -8.51 12.49 -1.26
C SER A 136 -8.28 12.82 0.21
N LEU A 137 -8.11 14.10 0.54
CA LEU A 137 -7.87 14.52 1.91
C LEU A 137 -9.13 14.40 2.77
N GLU A 138 -10.30 14.71 2.22
CA GLU A 138 -11.55 14.53 2.96
C GLU A 138 -11.82 13.05 3.22
N ASN A 139 -11.60 12.19 2.22
CA ASN A 139 -11.71 10.74 2.36
C ASN A 139 -10.73 10.19 3.40
N LEU A 140 -9.47 10.64 3.35
CA LEU A 140 -8.44 10.26 4.32
C LEU A 140 -8.92 10.49 5.75
N PHE A 141 -9.35 11.71 6.07
CA PHE A 141 -9.75 12.06 7.43
C PHE A 141 -11.13 11.54 7.83
N THR A 142 -12.02 11.26 6.87
CA THR A 142 -13.36 10.73 7.15
C THR A 142 -13.33 9.23 7.46
N PHE A 143 -12.55 8.46 6.70
CA PHE A 143 -12.63 7.00 6.74
C PHE A 143 -11.47 6.33 7.49
N SER A 144 -10.37 7.04 7.75
CA SER A 144 -9.25 6.49 8.52
C SER A 144 -9.49 6.65 10.02
N ASP A 145 -9.35 5.55 10.77
CA ASP A 145 -9.40 5.57 12.23
C ASP A 145 -8.08 6.13 12.81
N LYS A 146 -6.96 5.94 12.09
CA LYS A 146 -5.67 6.58 12.36
C LYS A 146 -4.96 6.98 11.06
N VAL A 147 -4.27 8.11 11.12
CA VAL A 147 -3.40 8.60 10.05
C VAL A 147 -1.97 8.60 10.57
N ILE A 148 -1.05 8.00 9.82
CA ILE A 148 0.38 8.01 10.10
C ILE A 148 1.05 8.87 9.03
N ALA A 149 1.78 9.89 9.46
CA ALA A 149 2.66 10.65 8.59
C ALA A 149 4.08 10.08 8.69
N CYS A 150 4.74 9.88 7.54
CA CYS A 150 6.10 9.32 7.49
C CYS A 150 7.18 10.28 8.05
N SER A 151 6.83 11.54 8.29
CA SER A 151 7.71 12.58 8.84
C SER A 151 6.90 13.73 9.43
N GLN A 152 7.57 14.58 10.21
CA GLN A 152 6.95 15.81 10.72
C GLN A 152 6.51 16.74 9.59
N ALA A 153 7.30 16.86 8.51
CA ALA A 153 6.94 17.67 7.36
C ALA A 153 5.63 17.21 6.69
N VAL A 154 5.41 15.90 6.60
CA VAL A 154 4.14 15.34 6.08
C VAL A 154 3.00 15.59 7.05
N ALA A 155 3.22 15.46 8.36
CA ALA A 155 2.22 15.78 9.37
C ALA A 155 1.78 17.25 9.30
N ASP A 156 2.74 18.17 9.28
CA ASP A 156 2.49 19.61 9.20
C ASP A 156 1.74 19.97 7.92
N ASN A 157 2.09 19.33 6.81
CA ASN A 157 1.37 19.48 5.55
C ASN A 157 -0.09 19.01 5.66
N LEU A 158 -0.35 17.83 6.23
CA LEU A 158 -1.70 17.29 6.39
C LEU A 158 -2.56 18.15 7.34
N LEU A 159 -1.97 18.64 8.43
CA LEU A 159 -2.64 19.45 9.44
C LEU A 159 -3.02 20.86 8.95
N GLN A 160 -2.39 21.35 7.87
CA GLN A 160 -2.84 22.58 7.20
C GLN A 160 -4.25 22.44 6.60
N TYR A 161 -4.66 21.22 6.23
CA TYR A 161 -5.97 20.96 5.64
C TYR A 161 -7.03 20.69 6.71
N LYS A 162 -6.73 19.82 7.68
CA LYS A 162 -7.67 19.44 8.75
C LYS A 162 -6.92 19.10 10.03
N LYS A 163 -7.23 19.82 11.11
CA LYS A 163 -6.75 19.44 12.44
C LYS A 163 -7.35 18.10 12.82
N SER A 164 -6.51 17.21 13.35
CA SER A 164 -6.98 15.89 13.78
C SER A 164 -6.11 15.29 14.87
N ASP A 165 -6.76 14.75 15.90
CA ASP A 165 -6.11 14.01 16.99
C ASP A 165 -5.83 12.54 16.61
N ASN A 166 -6.27 12.11 15.42
CA ASN A 166 -6.00 10.78 14.89
C ASN A 166 -4.70 10.67 14.09
N LEU A 167 -3.95 11.77 13.95
CA LEU A 167 -2.69 11.84 13.22
C LEU A 167 -1.50 11.62 14.16
N THR A 168 -0.55 10.78 13.74
CA THR A 168 0.72 10.57 14.44
C THR A 168 1.89 10.48 13.46
N VAL A 169 3.10 10.76 13.91
CA VAL A 169 4.32 10.66 13.09
C VAL A 169 5.03 9.35 13.42
N ILE A 170 5.26 8.53 12.39
CA ILE A 170 6.14 7.35 12.49
C ILE A 170 7.09 7.41 11.30
N HIS A 171 8.38 7.54 11.58
CA HIS A 171 9.39 7.61 10.53
C HIS A 171 9.50 6.31 9.74
N SER A 172 9.62 6.43 8.42
CA SER A 172 9.99 5.31 7.56
C SER A 172 11.33 4.72 8.00
N PHE A 173 11.47 3.41 7.81
CA PHE A 173 12.69 2.68 8.08
C PHE A 173 13.11 1.83 6.88
N VAL A 174 14.36 1.39 6.89
CA VAL A 174 14.94 0.51 5.89
C VAL A 174 15.70 -0.62 6.58
N ASP A 175 15.86 -1.74 5.87
CA ASP A 175 16.75 -2.81 6.33
C ASP A 175 18.21 -2.38 6.08
N ASN A 176 18.84 -1.86 7.12
CA ASN A 176 20.23 -1.39 7.07
C ASN A 176 21.19 -2.51 6.65
N LYS A 177 20.91 -3.77 7.02
CA LYS A 177 21.79 -4.89 6.68
C LYS A 177 21.71 -5.19 5.19
N ASP A 178 20.50 -5.29 4.64
CA ASP A 178 20.33 -5.49 3.19
C ASP A 178 20.94 -4.34 2.38
N ILE A 179 20.85 -3.09 2.85
CA ILE A 179 21.51 -1.95 2.21
C ILE A 179 23.04 -2.11 2.20
N ILE A 180 23.63 -2.46 3.34
CA ILE A 180 25.09 -2.67 3.46
C ILE A 180 25.53 -3.84 2.57
N ASP A 181 24.79 -4.94 2.57
CA ASP A 181 25.09 -6.14 1.76
C ASP A 181 24.95 -5.86 0.26
N ARG A 182 24.00 -5.01 -0.15
CA ARG A 182 23.90 -4.54 -1.55
C ARG A 182 25.06 -3.64 -1.92
N GLN A 183 25.42 -2.69 -1.04
CA GLN A 183 26.56 -1.81 -1.25
C GLN A 183 27.87 -2.61 -1.40
N ALA A 184 28.05 -3.66 -0.60
CA ALA A 184 29.22 -4.54 -0.68
C ALA A 184 29.27 -5.36 -1.99
N ARG A 185 28.11 -5.67 -2.58
CA ARG A 185 27.99 -6.37 -3.87
C ARG A 185 28.09 -5.45 -5.08
N CYS A 186 27.91 -4.14 -4.89
CA CYS A 186 28.13 -3.17 -5.96
C CYS A 186 29.62 -3.10 -6.30
N ASN A 187 29.96 -3.41 -7.55
CA ASN A 187 31.34 -3.33 -8.02
C ASN A 187 31.75 -1.86 -8.22
N ASN A 188 32.25 -1.22 -7.17
CA ASN A 188 32.67 0.18 -7.19
C ASN A 188 33.76 0.48 -8.23
N ASN A 189 34.54 -0.54 -8.65
CA ASN A 189 35.57 -0.38 -9.68
C ASN A 189 34.95 -0.21 -11.08
N TYR A 190 33.86 -0.92 -11.37
CA TYR A 190 33.15 -0.79 -12.66
C TYR A 190 32.57 0.62 -12.86
N ILE A 191 32.06 1.24 -11.80
CA ILE A 191 31.50 2.61 -11.88
C ILE A 191 32.61 3.63 -12.12
N LYS A 192 33.78 3.48 -11.47
CA LYS A 192 34.93 4.36 -11.67
C LYS A 192 35.54 4.24 -13.07
N GLU A 193 35.63 3.02 -13.60
CA GLU A 193 36.24 2.77 -14.92
C GLU A 193 35.35 3.17 -16.12
N ASN A 194 34.07 3.42 -15.90
CA ASN A 194 33.11 3.77 -16.97
C ASN A 194 32.47 5.16 -16.79
N MET A 195 33.03 6.00 -15.92
CA MET A 195 32.62 7.40 -15.71
C MET A 195 33.67 8.44 -16.17
N ASP A 196 34.76 8.00 -16.78
CA ASP A 196 35.71 8.84 -17.53
C ASP A 196 35.45 8.71 -19.05
#